data_AF-A0A351QTF2-F1
#
_entry.id   AF-A0A351QTF2-F1
#
_cell.length_a   1.000
_cell.length_b   1.000
_cell.length_c   1.000
_cell.angle_alpha   90.00
_cell.angle_beta   90.00
_cell.angle_gamma   90.00
#
_symmetry.space_group_name_H-M   'P 1'
#
loop_
_entity.id
_entity.type
_entity.pdbx_description
1 polymer ?
#
loop_
_entity_poly.entity_id
_entity_poly.type
_entity_poly.pdbx_seq_one_letter_code
_entity_poly.pdbx_strand_id
1 'polypeptide(L)'
;TPNVTKDDVLSQLGATSTPFAITLYPKDFTTKDRVLNYLNSWNDGNAVEDSIIYTDLAATFTKLSGGIMDSITLVLIAFAAISLVVSLIMIGIITYISVLERTKEIGVLRALGARKKDITRVFNAETFIIGSCSGLLGILISYLLTFPINSVLKNLTDLEGVAKLNPVHAIILIIISVSLTLLGGAIPAKMAARKNPVESLRTE
;
A
#
# COMPACT_ATOMS: atom_id res chain seq x y z
N THR A 1 -48.65 -37.61 -18.93
CA THR A 1 -48.75 -36.20 -19.36
C THR A 1 -48.01 -36.07 -20.68
N PRO A 2 -48.54 -35.39 -21.70
CA PRO A 2 -47.87 -35.35 -23.00
C PRO A 2 -46.53 -34.63 -22.83
N ASN A 3 -45.44 -35.26 -23.27
CA ASN A 3 -44.12 -34.66 -23.28
C ASN A 3 -44.14 -33.50 -24.27
N VAL A 4 -44.28 -32.28 -23.75
CA VAL A 4 -44.18 -31.06 -24.56
C VAL A 4 -42.73 -30.93 -24.98
N THR A 5 -42.46 -31.02 -26.28
CA THR A 5 -41.11 -30.92 -26.83
C THR A 5 -40.61 -29.48 -26.74
N LYS A 6 -39.29 -29.27 -26.62
CA LYS A 6 -38.68 -27.93 -26.56
C LYS A 6 -39.15 -27.03 -27.72
N ASP A 7 -39.31 -27.63 -28.90
CA ASP A 7 -39.76 -26.95 -30.11
C ASP A 7 -41.24 -26.53 -30.06
N ASP A 8 -42.09 -27.27 -29.34
CA ASP A 8 -43.50 -26.92 -29.15
C ASP A 8 -43.65 -25.71 -28.22
N VAL A 9 -42.84 -25.66 -27.15
CA VAL A 9 -42.81 -24.50 -26.22
C VAL A 9 -42.29 -23.26 -26.95
N LEU A 10 -41.23 -23.40 -27.74
CA LEU A 10 -40.66 -22.31 -28.55
C LEU A 10 -41.67 -21.78 -29.58
N SER A 11 -42.41 -22.68 -30.24
CA SER A 11 -43.45 -22.32 -31.20
C SER A 11 -44.63 -21.60 -30.53
N GLN A 12 -45.04 -22.00 -29.33
CA GLN A 12 -46.09 -21.30 -28.55
C GLN A 12 -45.66 -19.91 -28.10
N LEU A 13 -44.37 -19.69 -27.84
CA LEU A 13 -43.80 -18.39 -27.51
C LEU A 13 -43.58 -17.50 -28.75
N GLY A 14 -44.00 -17.95 -29.95
CA GLY A 14 -43.89 -17.21 -31.20
C GLY A 14 -42.51 -17.26 -31.85
N ALA A 15 -41.64 -18.20 -31.43
CA ALA A 15 -40.32 -18.37 -32.04
C ALA A 15 -40.41 -19.27 -33.28
N THR A 16 -40.03 -18.73 -34.44
CA THR A 16 -39.96 -19.47 -35.71
C THR A 16 -38.64 -20.24 -35.88
N SER A 17 -37.67 -20.00 -35.00
CA SER A 17 -36.33 -20.61 -35.01
C SER A 17 -35.80 -20.77 -33.59
N THR A 18 -34.90 -21.72 -33.37
CA THR A 18 -34.23 -21.92 -32.08
C THR A 18 -33.33 -20.73 -31.78
N PRO A 19 -33.59 -19.95 -30.70
CA PRO A 19 -32.77 -18.80 -30.36
C PRO A 19 -31.35 -19.26 -29.99
N PHE A 20 -30.34 -18.70 -30.66
CA PHE A 20 -28.94 -19.07 -30.48
C PHE A 20 -28.27 -18.33 -29.31
N ALA A 21 -28.71 -17.10 -28.99
CA ALA A 21 -28.16 -16.30 -27.90
C ALA A 21 -29.21 -15.32 -27.35
N ILE A 22 -29.10 -15.00 -26.05
CA ILE A 22 -29.92 -13.99 -25.37
C ILE A 22 -28.96 -13.00 -24.70
N THR A 23 -29.15 -11.70 -24.95
CA THR A 23 -28.38 -10.65 -24.28
C THR A 23 -29.22 -10.05 -23.14
N LEU A 24 -28.70 -10.12 -21.93
CA LEU A 24 -29.35 -9.58 -20.73
C LEU A 24 -28.59 -8.33 -20.27
N TYR A 25 -29.33 -7.29 -19.91
CA TYR A 25 -28.79 -6.04 -19.37
C TYR A 25 -29.37 -5.81 -17.97
N PRO A 26 -28.73 -6.38 -16.91
CA PRO A 26 -29.17 -6.18 -15.54
C PRO A 26 -29.13 -4.70 -15.15
N LYS A 27 -30.10 -4.27 -14.34
CA LYS A 27 -30.18 -2.89 -13.84
C LYS A 27 -29.02 -2.53 -12.91
N ASP A 28 -28.50 -3.51 -12.16
CA ASP A 28 -27.43 -3.34 -11.18
C ASP A 28 -26.57 -4.61 -11.05
N PHE A 29 -25.40 -4.48 -10.41
CA PHE A 29 -24.47 -5.58 -10.19
C PHE A 29 -25.07 -6.69 -9.32
N THR A 30 -25.91 -6.34 -8.34
CA THR A 30 -26.59 -7.31 -7.48
C THR A 30 -27.55 -8.22 -8.26
N THR A 31 -28.29 -7.66 -9.20
CA THR A 31 -29.21 -8.41 -10.06
C THR A 31 -28.43 -9.26 -11.05
N LYS A 32 -27.34 -8.73 -11.61
CA LYS A 32 -26.40 -9.51 -12.43
C LYS A 32 -25.90 -10.73 -11.66
N ASP A 33 -25.38 -10.54 -10.45
CA ASP A 33 -24.83 -11.63 -9.64
C ASP A 33 -25.90 -12.67 -9.27
N ARG A 34 -27.14 -12.25 -8.99
CA ARG A 34 -28.27 -13.18 -8.81
C ARG A 34 -28.55 -14.03 -10.04
N VAL A 35 -28.52 -13.43 -11.23
CA VAL A 35 -28.71 -14.16 -12.50
C VAL A 35 -27.56 -15.13 -12.73
N LEU A 36 -26.31 -14.70 -12.53
CA LEU A 36 -25.13 -15.55 -12.67
C LEU A 36 -25.17 -16.73 -11.70
N ASN A 37 -25.54 -16.50 -10.44
CA ASN A 37 -25.68 -17.56 -9.44
C ASN A 37 -26.77 -18.57 -9.83
N TYR A 38 -27.91 -18.09 -10.35
CA TYR A 38 -28.96 -18.98 -10.86
C TYR A 38 -28.47 -19.82 -12.05
N LEU A 39 -27.77 -19.21 -13.01
CA LEU A 39 -27.20 -19.91 -14.17
C LEU A 39 -26.15 -20.94 -13.75
N ASN A 40 -25.32 -20.63 -12.75
CA ASN A 40 -24.34 -21.58 -12.21
C ASN A 40 -25.04 -22.77 -11.54
N SER A 41 -26.01 -22.52 -10.65
CA SER A 41 -26.77 -23.61 -10.00
C SER A 41 -27.56 -24.46 -11.01
N TRP A 42 -28.03 -23.87 -12.10
CA TRP A 42 -28.62 -24.61 -13.22
C TRP A 42 -27.59 -25.49 -13.93
N ASN A 43 -26.40 -24.96 -14.21
CA ASN A 43 -25.35 -25.71 -14.90
C ASN A 43 -24.76 -26.85 -14.05
N ASP A 44 -24.70 -26.69 -12.72
CA ASP A 44 -24.19 -27.72 -11.80
C ASP A 44 -25.02 -29.03 -11.84
N GLY A 45 -26.30 -28.94 -12.20
CA GLY A 45 -27.22 -30.08 -12.24
C GLY A 45 -27.40 -30.74 -13.61
N ASN A 46 -26.79 -30.20 -14.68
CA ASN A 46 -27.05 -30.61 -16.06
C ASN A 46 -25.79 -31.15 -16.75
N ALA A 47 -25.98 -31.98 -17.78
CA ALA A 47 -24.89 -32.42 -18.65
C ALA A 47 -24.26 -31.22 -19.37
N VAL A 48 -22.97 -31.33 -19.74
CA VAL A 48 -22.23 -30.25 -20.41
C VAL A 48 -22.93 -29.77 -21.70
N GLU A 49 -23.60 -30.68 -22.40
CA GLU A 49 -24.37 -30.44 -23.62
C GLU A 49 -25.60 -29.54 -23.41
N ASP A 50 -26.19 -29.58 -22.20
CA ASP A 50 -27.35 -28.77 -21.81
C ASP A 50 -26.97 -27.56 -20.94
N SER A 51 -25.68 -27.34 -20.73
CA SER A 51 -25.17 -26.23 -19.92
C SER A 51 -25.30 -24.90 -20.65
N ILE A 52 -25.66 -23.85 -19.91
CA ILE A 52 -25.78 -22.50 -20.43
C ILE A 52 -24.41 -21.84 -20.39
N ILE A 53 -23.83 -21.63 -21.57
CA ILE A 53 -22.61 -20.83 -21.74
C ILE A 53 -23.00 -19.35 -21.73
N TYR A 54 -22.42 -18.59 -20.81
CA TYR A 54 -22.63 -17.15 -20.71
C TYR A 54 -21.30 -16.39 -20.67
N THR A 55 -21.32 -15.16 -21.17
CA THR A 55 -20.18 -14.24 -21.14
C THR A 55 -20.54 -12.99 -20.36
N ASP A 56 -19.86 -12.75 -19.23
CA ASP A 56 -20.04 -11.53 -18.44
C ASP A 56 -19.07 -10.44 -18.96
N LEU A 57 -19.58 -9.57 -19.82
CA LEU A 57 -18.82 -8.45 -20.37
C LEU A 57 -18.45 -7.43 -19.29
N ALA A 58 -19.33 -7.20 -18.29
CA ALA A 58 -19.07 -6.26 -17.20
C ALA A 58 -17.94 -6.77 -16.29
N ALA A 59 -17.97 -8.05 -15.89
CA ALA A 59 -16.87 -8.64 -15.13
C ALA A 59 -15.57 -8.70 -15.92
N THR A 60 -15.62 -8.96 -17.23
CA THR A 60 -14.42 -8.95 -18.08
C THR A 60 -13.78 -7.56 -18.10
N PHE A 61 -14.58 -6.51 -18.27
CA PHE A 61 -14.09 -5.13 -18.22
C PHE A 61 -13.53 -4.75 -16.84
N THR A 62 -14.24 -5.06 -15.76
CA THR A 62 -13.77 -4.80 -14.39
C THR A 62 -12.48 -5.56 -14.09
N LYS A 63 -12.34 -6.81 -14.53
CA LYS A 63 -11.11 -7.61 -14.35
C LYS A 63 -9.93 -7.02 -15.13
N LEU A 64 -10.14 -6.60 -16.38
CA LEU A 64 -9.09 -5.97 -17.18
C LEU A 64 -8.65 -4.63 -16.59
N SER A 65 -9.59 -3.78 -16.20
CA SER A 65 -9.29 -2.49 -15.57
C SER A 65 -8.64 -2.66 -14.20
N GLY A 66 -9.14 -3.58 -13.37
CA GLY A 66 -8.58 -3.93 -12.06
C GLY A 66 -7.16 -4.47 -12.18
N GLY A 67 -6.90 -5.40 -13.10
CA GLY A 67 -5.57 -5.97 -13.29
C GLY A 67 -4.51 -4.94 -13.72
N ILE A 68 -4.89 -3.93 -14.53
CA ILE A 68 -4.00 -2.81 -14.87
C ILE A 68 -3.71 -1.96 -13.62
N MET A 69 -4.75 -1.63 -12.84
CA MET A 69 -4.60 -0.85 -11.60
C MET A 69 -3.72 -1.57 -10.58
N ASP A 70 -3.89 -2.88 -10.42
CA ASP A 70 -3.09 -3.72 -9.53
C ASP A 70 -1.63 -3.74 -9.97
N SER A 71 -1.39 -3.86 -11.28
CA SER A 71 -0.03 -3.83 -11.84
C SER A 71 0.67 -2.50 -11.58
N ILE A 72 -0.02 -1.37 -11.79
CA ILE A 72 0.51 -0.03 -11.50
C ILE A 72 0.80 0.10 -10.00
N THR A 73 -0.15 -0.33 -9.15
CA THR A 73 -0.02 -0.27 -7.69
C THR A 73 1.18 -1.09 -7.21
N LEU A 74 1.40 -2.29 -7.77
CA LEU A 74 2.54 -3.14 -7.43
C LEU A 74 3.87 -2.46 -7.78
N VAL A 75 3.96 -1.82 -8.95
CA VAL A 75 5.16 -1.08 -9.36
C VAL A 75 5.43 0.10 -8.42
N LEU A 76 4.39 0.86 -8.05
CA LEU A 76 4.53 1.98 -7.09
C LEU A 76 4.95 1.50 -5.70
N ILE A 77 4.42 0.38 -5.22
CA ILE A 77 4.84 -0.24 -3.97
C ILE A 77 6.30 -0.67 -4.03
N ALA A 78 6.75 -1.25 -5.16
CA ALA A 78 8.14 -1.63 -5.35
C ALA A 78 9.08 -0.41 -5.31
N PHE A 79 8.72 0.70 -5.97
CA PHE A 79 9.48 1.94 -5.89
C PHE A 79 9.53 2.49 -4.46
N ALA A 80 8.40 2.54 -3.76
CA ALA A 80 8.33 2.99 -2.38
C ALA A 80 9.21 2.13 -1.46
N ALA A 81 9.20 0.81 -1.63
CA ALA A 81 10.02 -0.11 -0.85
C ALA A 81 11.53 0.13 -1.08
N ILE A 82 11.96 0.33 -2.33
CA ILE A 82 13.36 0.64 -2.64
C ILE A 82 13.76 1.98 -2.03
N SER A 83 12.94 3.02 -2.18
CA SER A 83 13.19 4.34 -1.57
C SER A 83 13.29 4.27 -0.05
N LEU A 84 12.48 3.42 0.59
CA LEU A 84 12.51 3.19 2.02
C LEU A 84 13.83 2.54 2.48
N VAL A 85 14.33 1.53 1.75
CA VAL A 85 15.63 0.89 2.00
C VAL A 85 16.77 1.89 1.84
N VAL A 86 16.79 2.66 0.75
CA VAL A 86 17.81 3.68 0.49
C VAL A 86 17.81 4.73 1.60
N SER A 87 16.63 5.18 2.04
CA SER A 87 16.49 6.14 3.13
C SER A 87 17.06 5.60 4.45
N LEU A 88 16.81 4.32 4.77
CA LEU A 88 17.34 3.69 5.98
C LEU A 88 18.88 3.65 5.97
N ILE A 89 19.48 3.29 4.84
CA ILE A 89 20.94 3.28 4.68
C ILE A 89 21.50 4.71 4.82
N MET A 90 20.85 5.70 4.21
CA MET A 90 21.27 7.10 4.29
C MET A 90 21.26 7.62 5.74
N ILE A 91 20.20 7.32 6.49
CA ILE A 91 20.11 7.67 7.93
C ILE A 91 21.25 7.02 8.70
N GLY A 92 21.57 5.75 8.42
CA GLY A 92 22.69 5.05 9.05
C GLY A 92 24.05 5.70 8.75
N ILE A 93 24.28 6.14 7.51
CA ILE A 93 25.52 6.83 7.12
C ILE A 93 25.64 8.18 7.81
N ILE A 94 24.57 8.99 7.80
CA ILE A 94 24.58 10.33 8.42
C ILE A 94 24.82 10.22 9.93
N THR A 95 24.11 9.32 10.60
CA THR A 95 24.30 9.09 12.05
C THR A 95 25.69 8.53 12.36
N TYR A 96 26.26 7.70 11.48
CA TYR A 96 27.64 7.26 11.60
C TYR A 96 28.65 8.41 11.51
N ILE A 97 28.51 9.30 10.52
CA ILE A 97 29.37 10.47 10.37
C ILE A 97 29.25 11.40 11.59
N SER A 98 28.04 11.67 12.04
CA SER A 98 27.79 12.50 13.24
C SER A 98 28.48 11.95 14.49
N VAL A 99 28.48 10.63 14.66
CA VAL A 99 29.22 9.97 15.76
C VAL A 99 30.73 10.17 15.62
N LEU A 100 31.26 10.09 14.39
CA LEU A 100 32.70 10.28 14.14
C LEU A 100 33.16 11.70 14.47
N GLU A 101 32.40 12.70 14.04
CA GLU A 101 32.69 14.11 14.30
C GLU A 101 32.65 14.42 15.80
N ARG A 102 31.70 13.83 16.54
CA ARG A 102 31.55 14.02 17.99
C ARG A 102 32.37 13.05 18.84
N THR A 103 33.37 12.36 18.27
CA THR A 103 34.19 11.38 19.03
C THR A 103 34.94 11.98 20.22
N LYS A 104 35.48 13.20 20.09
CA LYS A 104 36.17 13.90 21.19
C LYS A 104 35.21 14.16 22.37
N GLU A 105 33.98 14.58 22.09
CA GLU A 105 32.93 14.80 23.10
C GLU A 105 32.56 13.50 23.84
N ILE A 106 32.39 12.40 23.09
CA ILE A 106 32.11 11.07 23.66
C ILE A 106 33.27 10.62 24.56
N GLY A 107 34.52 10.89 24.15
CA GLY A 107 35.72 10.59 24.94
C GLY A 107 35.74 11.31 26.29
N VAL A 108 35.41 12.60 26.30
CA VAL A 108 35.30 13.41 27.53
C VAL A 108 34.16 12.90 28.43
N LEU A 109 32.97 12.65 27.87
CA LEU A 109 31.84 12.09 28.63
C LEU A 109 32.18 10.75 29.27
N ARG A 110 32.88 9.88 28.55
CA ARG A 110 33.31 8.58 29.09
C ARG A 110 34.42 8.70 30.14
N ALA A 111 35.30 9.69 30.04
CA ALA A 111 36.30 9.98 31.07
C ALA A 111 35.67 10.50 32.37
N LEU A 112 34.55 11.21 32.26
CA LEU A 112 33.73 11.66 33.40
C LEU A 112 32.83 10.55 34.00
N GLY A 113 32.88 9.33 33.46
CA GLY A 113 32.16 8.17 34.00
C GLY A 113 30.85 7.80 33.31
N ALA A 114 30.51 8.43 32.17
CA ALA A 114 29.33 8.04 31.39
C ALA A 114 29.41 6.57 30.93
N ARG A 115 28.33 5.81 31.12
CA ARG A 115 28.28 4.41 30.71
C ARG A 115 28.02 4.32 29.21
N LYS A 116 28.42 3.21 28.59
CA LYS A 116 28.15 2.91 27.17
C LYS A 116 26.66 3.07 26.81
N LYS A 117 25.76 2.70 27.73
CA LYS A 117 24.30 2.82 27.57
C LYS A 117 23.81 4.27 27.52
N ASP A 118 24.48 5.18 28.23
CA ASP A 118 24.08 6.59 28.28
C ASP A 118 24.39 7.26 26.93
N ILE A 119 25.55 6.95 26.35
CA ILE A 119 25.93 7.38 25.00
C ILE A 119 24.93 6.86 23.96
N THR A 120 24.61 5.55 23.97
CA THR A 120 23.61 4.99 23.04
C THR A 120 22.22 5.63 23.22
N ARG A 121 21.82 5.96 24.45
CA ARG A 121 20.53 6.62 24.72
C ARG A 121 20.46 8.02 24.12
N VAL A 122 21.54 8.79 24.19
CA VAL A 122 21.59 10.15 23.60
C VAL A 122 21.39 10.06 22.09
N PHE A 123 22.14 9.20 21.40
CA PHE A 123 22.01 9.04 19.94
C PHE A 123 20.64 8.46 19.52
N ASN A 124 20.10 7.52 20.30
CA ASN A 124 18.75 7.01 20.05
C ASN A 124 17.68 8.09 20.27
N ALA A 125 17.85 8.97 21.25
CA ALA A 125 16.95 10.10 21.49
C ALA A 125 17.03 11.13 20.36
N GLU A 126 18.22 11.46 19.87
CA GLU A 126 18.41 12.33 18.69
C GLU A 126 17.70 11.74 17.46
N THR A 127 17.90 10.45 17.21
CA THR A 127 17.25 9.71 16.13
C THR A 127 15.72 9.70 16.28
N PHE A 128 15.21 9.53 17.50
CA PHE A 128 13.77 9.56 17.79
C PHE A 128 13.14 10.93 17.54
N ILE A 129 13.82 12.02 17.94
CA ILE A 129 13.37 13.40 17.72
C ILE A 129 13.32 13.69 16.22
N ILE A 130 14.37 13.32 15.49
CA ILE A 130 14.43 13.47 14.03
C ILE A 130 13.30 12.69 13.36
N GLY A 131 13.09 11.42 13.74
CA GLY A 131 12.01 10.58 13.22
C GLY A 131 10.62 11.16 13.50
N SER A 132 10.39 11.63 14.72
CA SER A 132 9.09 12.20 15.11
C SER A 132 8.80 13.52 14.38
N CYS A 133 9.80 14.40 14.28
CA CYS A 133 9.68 15.68 13.59
C CYS A 133 9.46 15.49 12.09
N SER A 134 10.24 14.61 11.45
CA SER A 134 10.09 14.30 10.03
C SER A 134 8.75 13.63 9.70
N GLY A 135 8.25 12.73 10.55
CA GLY A 135 6.93 12.13 10.40
C GLY A 135 5.80 13.17 10.47
N LEU A 136 5.87 14.09 11.44
CA LEU A 136 4.89 15.19 11.56
C LEU A 136 4.94 16.13 10.35
N LEU A 137 6.14 16.53 9.93
CA LEU A 137 6.32 17.38 8.75
C LEU A 137 5.83 16.68 7.48
N GLY A 138 6.07 15.38 7.33
CA GLY A 138 5.60 14.60 6.18
C GLY A 138 4.08 14.59 6.04
N ILE A 139 3.34 14.41 7.14
CA ILE A 139 1.87 14.50 7.15
C ILE A 139 1.41 15.91 6.85
N LEU A 140 2.01 16.91 7.49
CA LEU A 140 1.64 18.30 7.27
C LEU A 140 1.76 18.69 5.79
N ILE A 141 2.88 18.31 5.17
CA ILE A 141 3.13 18.55 3.74
C ILE A 141 2.12 17.79 2.88
N SER A 142 1.86 16.52 3.19
CA SER A 142 0.90 15.69 2.44
C SER A 142 -0.54 16.21 2.54
N TYR A 143 -0.92 16.71 3.71
CA TYR A 143 -2.22 17.37 3.92
C TYR A 143 -2.31 18.67 3.11
N LEU A 144 -1.27 19.50 3.12
CA LEU A 144 -1.24 20.72 2.30
C LEU A 144 -1.27 20.43 0.80
N LEU A 145 -0.59 19.37 0.35
CA LEU A 145 -0.61 18.94 -1.06
C LEU A 145 -1.98 18.42 -1.51
N THR A 146 -2.82 17.97 -0.58
CA THR A 146 -4.17 17.49 -0.91
C THR A 146 -5.04 18.59 -1.53
N PHE A 147 -4.81 19.86 -1.17
CA PHE A 147 -5.56 21.00 -1.72
C PHE A 147 -5.33 21.23 -3.22
N PRO A 148 -4.09 21.45 -3.72
CA PRO A 148 -3.85 21.61 -5.15
C PRO A 148 -4.19 20.35 -5.94
N ILE A 149 -3.94 19.15 -5.37
CA ILE A 149 -4.27 17.88 -6.02
C ILE A 149 -5.78 17.77 -6.25
N ASN A 150 -6.60 18.03 -5.23
CA ASN A 150 -8.06 18.00 -5.39
C ASN A 150 -8.55 19.07 -6.36
N SER A 151 -7.93 20.25 -6.41
CA SER A 151 -8.27 21.29 -7.39
C SER A 151 -8.00 20.82 -8.82
N VAL A 152 -6.85 20.21 -9.08
CA VAL A 152 -6.52 19.67 -10.41
C VAL A 152 -7.46 18.51 -10.77
N LEU A 153 -7.73 17.61 -9.83
CA LEU A 153 -8.64 16.48 -10.08
C LEU A 153 -10.06 16.91 -10.38
N LYS A 154 -10.57 17.93 -9.68
CA LYS A 154 -11.89 18.49 -9.94
C LYS A 154 -12.01 18.99 -11.38
N ASN A 155 -10.99 19.69 -11.89
CA ASN A 155 -10.98 20.19 -13.27
C ASN A 155 -10.93 19.09 -14.33
N LEU A 156 -10.37 17.92 -14.01
CA LEU A 156 -10.19 16.82 -14.96
C LEU A 156 -11.31 15.78 -14.93
N THR A 157 -11.95 15.58 -13.77
CA THR A 157 -12.85 14.44 -13.54
C THR A 157 -14.22 14.83 -13.01
N ASP A 158 -14.44 16.10 -12.66
CA ASP A 158 -15.66 16.65 -12.04
C ASP A 158 -16.03 15.98 -10.69
N LEU A 159 -15.11 15.19 -10.13
CA LEU A 159 -15.25 14.51 -8.84
C LEU A 159 -14.59 15.34 -7.73
N GLU A 160 -15.34 15.64 -6.68
CA GLU A 160 -14.84 16.34 -5.50
C GLU A 160 -14.33 15.39 -4.41
N GLY A 161 -13.18 15.72 -3.81
CA GLY A 161 -12.71 15.06 -2.59
C GLY A 161 -12.21 13.63 -2.78
N VAL A 162 -11.56 13.35 -3.91
CA VAL A 162 -10.95 12.04 -4.20
C VAL A 162 -9.69 11.81 -3.36
N ALA A 163 -8.85 12.84 -3.20
CA ALA A 163 -7.70 12.77 -2.30
C ALA A 163 -8.16 13.11 -0.88
N LYS A 164 -8.34 12.08 -0.05
CA LYS A 164 -8.64 12.21 1.39
C LYS A 164 -7.57 11.52 2.21
N LEU A 165 -7.00 12.28 3.13
CA LEU A 165 -6.00 11.77 4.07
C LEU A 165 -6.74 11.23 5.30
N ASN A 166 -6.87 9.91 5.41
CA ASN A 166 -7.48 9.27 6.57
C ASN A 166 -6.57 9.49 7.80
N PRO A 167 -7.09 10.02 8.93
CA PRO A 167 -6.32 10.20 10.17
C PRO A 167 -5.63 8.92 10.65
N VAL A 168 -6.24 7.76 10.42
CA VAL A 168 -5.66 6.46 10.80
C VAL A 168 -4.39 6.17 10.02
N HIS A 169 -4.39 6.43 8.70
CA HIS A 169 -3.20 6.23 7.86
C HIS A 169 -2.09 7.23 8.21
N ALA A 170 -2.44 8.46 8.57
CA ALA A 170 -1.47 9.44 9.05
C ALA A 170 -0.73 8.94 10.30
N ILE A 171 -1.45 8.43 11.30
CA ILE A 171 -0.82 7.88 12.52
C ILE A 171 0.11 6.70 12.19
N ILE A 172 -0.34 5.78 11.32
CA ILE A 172 0.47 4.64 10.87
C ILE A 172 1.77 5.13 10.19
N LEU A 173 1.71 6.17 9.35
CA LEU A 173 2.88 6.72 8.69
C LEU A 173 3.88 7.36 9.67
N ILE A 174 3.43 8.03 10.73
CA ILE A 174 4.34 8.50 11.80
C ILE A 174 5.04 7.32 12.46
N ILE A 175 4.30 6.27 12.82
CA ILE A 175 4.86 5.09 13.49
C ILE A 175 5.90 4.43 12.60
N ILE A 176 5.62 4.30 11.30
CA ILE A 176 6.57 3.76 10.31
C ILE A 176 7.81 4.65 10.22
N SER A 177 7.64 5.97 10.10
CA SER A 177 8.75 6.93 10.00
C SER A 177 9.69 6.87 11.21
N VAL A 178 9.12 6.94 12.42
CA VAL A 178 9.88 6.83 13.68
C VAL A 178 10.59 5.48 13.77
N SER A 179 9.89 4.38 13.46
CA SER A 179 10.46 3.03 13.50
C SER A 179 11.64 2.90 12.53
N LEU A 180 11.48 3.39 11.30
CA LEU A 180 12.52 3.31 10.27
C LEU A 180 13.76 4.12 10.65
N THR A 181 13.56 5.31 11.19
CA THR A 181 14.63 6.20 11.62
C THR A 181 15.41 5.59 12.78
N LEU A 182 14.70 5.03 13.77
CA LEU A 182 15.30 4.30 14.89
C LEU A 182 16.10 3.08 14.43
N LEU A 183 15.56 2.29 13.50
CA LEU A 183 16.25 1.11 12.97
C LEU A 183 17.54 1.50 12.23
N GLY A 184 17.49 2.55 11.41
CA GLY A 184 18.66 3.08 10.71
C GLY A 184 19.75 3.62 11.64
N GLY A 185 19.36 4.34 12.70
CA GLY A 185 20.29 4.94 13.67
C GLY A 185 20.81 3.98 14.75
N ALA A 186 20.10 2.88 15.03
CA ALA A 186 20.47 1.95 16.11
C ALA A 186 21.83 1.26 15.90
N ILE A 187 22.16 0.91 14.64
CA ILE A 187 23.43 0.26 14.28
C ILE A 187 24.63 1.17 14.62
N PRO A 188 24.72 2.41 14.07
CA PRO A 188 25.84 3.32 14.38
C PRO A 188 25.85 3.78 15.83
N ALA A 189 24.69 3.97 16.48
CA ALA A 189 24.63 4.31 17.91
C ALA A 189 25.26 3.23 18.80
N LYS A 190 25.09 1.95 18.43
CA LYS A 190 25.73 0.82 19.12
C LYS A 190 27.25 0.77 18.86
N MET A 191 27.68 1.12 17.65
CA MET A 191 29.11 1.23 17.32
C MET A 191 29.78 2.37 18.09
N ALA A 192 29.14 3.55 18.19
CA ALA A 192 29.61 4.71 18.95
C ALA A 192 29.96 4.35 20.39
N ALA A 193 29.05 3.64 21.07
CA ALA A 193 29.21 3.23 22.45
C ALA A 193 30.30 2.18 22.68
N ARG A 194 30.78 1.51 21.61
CA ARG A 194 31.85 0.52 21.69
C ARG A 194 33.25 1.11 21.41
N LYS A 195 33.37 2.32 20.87
CA LYS A 195 34.68 2.96 20.64
C LYS A 195 35.46 3.13 21.95
N ASN A 196 36.76 2.81 21.93
CA ASN A 196 37.61 2.89 23.13
C ASN A 196 38.00 4.35 23.45
N PRO A 197 37.83 4.83 24.71
CA PRO A 197 38.12 6.22 25.08
C PRO A 197 39.60 6.59 24.93
N VAL A 198 40.48 5.59 25.12
CA VAL A 198 41.94 5.78 25.12
C VAL A 198 42.48 6.08 23.72
N GLU A 199 41.87 5.55 22.66
CA GLU A 199 42.25 5.90 21.28
C GLU A 199 41.72 7.28 20.88
N SER A 200 40.51 7.65 21.31
CA SER A 200 39.91 8.94 20.94
C SER A 200 40.63 10.17 21.50
N LEU A 201 41.43 10.01 22.56
CA LEU A 201 42.26 11.09 23.12
C LEU A 201 43.72 11.06 22.65
N ARG A 202 44.16 9.96 22.01
CA ARG A 202 45.54 9.76 21.52
C ARG A 202 45.67 10.01 20.01
N THR A 203 44.57 10.29 19.33
CA THR A 203 44.58 10.66 17.91
C THR A 203 44.54 12.19 17.87
N GLU A 204 45.57 12.81 17.28
CA GLU A 204 45.73 14.27 17.16
C GLU A 204 44.43 14.99 16.73
#